data_AF-A0A9P1BYD7-F1
#
_entry.id   AF-A0A9P1BYD7-F1
#
_cell.length_a   1.000
_cell.length_b   1.000
_cell.length_c   1.000
_cell.angle_alpha   90.00
_cell.angle_beta   90.00
_cell.angle_gamma   90.00
#
_symmetry.space_group_name_H-M   'P 1'
#
loop_
_entity.id
_entity.type
_entity.pdbx_description
1 polymer ?
#
loop_
_entity_poly.entity_id
_entity_poly.type
_entity_poly.pdbx_seq_one_letter_code
_entity_poly.pdbx_strand_id
1 'polypeptide(L)'
;MAEPICIDLDDEDTWRPPDLLCELLLPQQGGEKRSVGEATIKQISGDAGMALSFSVVPEAGQRVRQQSVPSTVISHLTVESTSTIVLKLLKPVFWQVSADQGDYLDHLALVTNEPEFHMVLSTLRWWLPHVVVQGTLPQQLEKDPVVLRLEGISLTARDIELLGDEQCLNDSVLDFFLKLAVDLVAPEHLK
;
A
#
# COMPACT_ATOMS: atom_id res chain seq x y z
N MET A 1 6.74 44.73 18.20
CA MET A 1 6.59 44.28 16.82
C MET A 1 7.20 42.89 16.77
N ALA A 2 6.37 41.85 16.67
CA ALA A 2 6.86 40.48 16.59
C ALA A 2 7.15 40.17 15.13
N GLU A 3 8.32 39.62 14.84
CA GLU A 3 8.69 39.18 13.50
C GLU A 3 7.88 37.94 13.12
N PRO A 4 7.44 37.81 11.86
CA PRO A 4 6.77 36.61 11.38
C PRO A 4 7.76 35.44 11.44
N ILE A 5 7.35 34.35 12.09
CA ILE A 5 8.07 33.08 12.07
C ILE A 5 7.90 32.52 10.65
N CYS A 6 8.95 32.60 9.83
CA CYS A 6 9.04 31.84 8.60
C CYS A 6 9.27 30.38 8.99
N ILE A 7 8.21 29.57 8.91
CA ILE A 7 8.36 28.12 8.92
C ILE A 7 8.83 27.77 7.51
N ASP A 8 10.06 27.31 7.38
CA ASP A 8 10.57 26.74 6.14
C ASP A 8 9.67 25.54 5.79
N LEU A 9 8.83 25.70 4.77
CA LEU A 9 7.98 24.67 4.18
C LEU A 9 8.82 23.73 3.29
N ASP A 10 10.01 23.34 3.75
CA ASP A 10 10.96 22.51 2.98
C ASP A 10 11.11 21.09 3.54
N ASP A 11 10.16 20.64 4.36
CA ASP A 11 9.92 19.22 4.59
C ASP A 11 8.51 18.89 4.11
N GLU A 12 8.31 18.94 2.79
CA GLU A 12 7.30 18.08 2.16
C GLU A 12 7.76 16.62 2.33
N ASP A 13 7.71 16.11 3.56
CA ASP A 13 7.44 14.70 3.83
C ASP A 13 6.01 14.44 3.34
N THR A 14 5.84 14.51 2.00
CA THR A 14 4.72 13.91 1.32
C THR A 14 4.80 12.47 1.73
N TRP A 15 3.93 12.05 2.63
CA TRP A 15 3.92 10.71 3.21
C TRP A 15 3.79 9.71 2.06
N ARG A 16 4.93 9.23 1.55
CA ARG A 16 4.98 8.27 0.46
C ARG A 16 4.79 6.91 1.11
N PRO A 17 3.81 6.11 0.68
CA PRO A 17 3.65 4.79 1.24
C PRO A 17 4.95 3.98 0.99
N PRO A 18 5.32 3.11 1.94
CA PRO A 18 6.60 2.41 1.90
C PRO A 18 6.72 1.53 0.64
N ASP A 19 7.92 1.46 0.08
CA ASP A 19 8.25 0.47 -0.94
C ASP A 19 8.03 -0.93 -0.38
N LEU A 20 7.38 -1.80 -1.15
CA LEU A 20 7.10 -3.16 -0.72
C LEU A 20 8.22 -4.09 -1.18
N LEU A 21 8.70 -4.92 -0.27
CA LEU A 21 9.62 -6.01 -0.58
C LEU A 21 8.87 -7.34 -0.46
N CYS A 22 8.87 -8.13 -1.52
CA CYS A 22 8.23 -9.44 -1.53
C CYS A 22 8.86 -10.34 -2.58
N GLU A 23 8.74 -11.65 -2.42
CA GLU A 23 9.07 -12.60 -3.48
C GLU A 23 7.97 -12.60 -4.54
N LEU A 24 8.36 -12.51 -5.81
CA LEU A 24 7.43 -12.49 -6.94
C LEU A 24 7.35 -13.87 -7.58
N LEU A 25 6.12 -14.41 -7.62
CA LEU A 25 5.79 -15.63 -8.33
C LEU A 25 4.98 -15.33 -9.60
N LEU A 26 5.38 -15.95 -10.71
CA LEU A 26 4.64 -15.86 -11.98
C LEU A 26 4.02 -17.21 -12.34
N PRO A 27 2.82 -17.23 -12.94
CA PRO A 27 2.22 -18.46 -13.45
C PRO A 27 3.04 -19.07 -14.59
N GLN A 28 3.16 -20.40 -14.59
CA GLN A 28 3.71 -21.18 -15.71
C GLN A 28 2.60 -21.90 -16.49
N GLN A 29 2.93 -22.27 -17.73
CA GLN A 29 2.11 -23.20 -18.52
C GLN A 29 1.97 -24.53 -17.77
N GLY A 30 0.79 -24.78 -17.20
CA GLY A 30 0.53 -25.94 -16.34
C GLY A 30 -0.08 -25.59 -14.98
N GLY A 31 -0.17 -24.30 -14.63
CA GLY A 31 -0.79 -23.83 -13.38
C GLY A 31 0.15 -23.80 -12.17
N GLU A 32 1.39 -24.29 -12.33
CA GLU A 32 2.44 -24.13 -11.31
C GLU A 32 2.94 -22.67 -11.30
N LYS A 33 3.26 -22.17 -10.10
CA LYS A 33 3.83 -20.83 -9.91
C LYS A 33 5.35 -20.95 -9.79
N ARG A 34 6.10 -20.13 -10.53
CA ARG A 34 7.57 -20.08 -10.47
C ARG A 34 8.04 -18.82 -9.77
N SER A 35 8.96 -18.96 -8.83
CA SER A 35 9.65 -17.81 -8.24
C SER A 35 10.61 -17.15 -9.22
N VAL A 36 10.53 -15.83 -9.29
CA VAL A 36 11.43 -14.98 -10.08
C VAL A 36 12.42 -14.23 -9.19
N GLY A 37 12.32 -14.41 -7.87
CA GLY A 37 13.17 -13.79 -6.86
C GLY A 37 12.48 -12.64 -6.12
N GLU A 38 13.27 -11.94 -5.31
CA GLU A 38 12.82 -10.77 -4.56
C GLU A 38 12.54 -9.59 -5.49
N ALA A 39 11.38 -9.00 -5.30
CA ALA A 39 10.88 -7.86 -6.04
C ALA A 39 10.61 -6.69 -5.09
N THR A 40 11.04 -5.50 -5.52
CA THR A 40 10.62 -4.24 -4.93
C THR A 40 9.44 -3.69 -5.72
N ILE A 41 8.33 -3.40 -5.06
CA ILE A 41 7.13 -2.83 -5.67
C ILE A 41 6.97 -1.39 -5.19
N LYS A 42 6.71 -0.47 -6.13
CA LYS A 42 6.45 0.93 -5.85
C LYS A 42 5.22 1.41 -6.60
N GLN A 43 4.42 2.29 -6.01
CA GLN A 43 3.44 3.06 -6.77
C GLN A 43 4.16 4.21 -7.48
N ILE A 44 3.94 4.32 -8.78
CA ILE A 44 4.47 5.40 -9.62
C ILE A 44 3.32 6.08 -10.36
N SER A 45 3.46 7.39 -10.59
CA SER A 45 2.59 8.12 -11.51
C SER A 45 3.22 8.07 -12.91
N GLY A 46 2.48 7.62 -13.91
CA GLY A 46 2.88 7.64 -15.32
C GLY A 46 1.87 8.40 -16.19
N ASP A 47 2.15 8.48 -17.49
CA ASP A 47 1.33 9.21 -18.47
C ASP A 47 -0.13 8.70 -18.54
N ALA A 48 -0.35 7.43 -18.20
CA ALA A 48 -1.66 6.78 -18.18
C ALA A 48 -2.31 6.75 -16.78
N GLY A 49 -1.76 7.46 -15.80
CA GLY A 49 -2.18 7.48 -14.40
C GLY A 49 -1.30 6.62 -13.49
N MET A 50 -1.87 6.16 -12.37
CA MET A 50 -1.13 5.38 -11.37
C MET A 50 -0.78 3.96 -11.87
N ALA A 51 0.43 3.51 -11.59
CA ALA A 51 0.92 2.17 -11.91
C ALA A 51 1.75 1.58 -10.76
N LEU A 52 1.83 0.26 -10.72
CA LEU A 52 2.76 -0.47 -9.86
C LEU A 52 4.02 -0.80 -10.66
N SER A 53 5.16 -0.32 -10.20
CA SER A 53 6.48 -0.66 -10.74
C SER A 53 7.05 -1.81 -9.93
N PHE A 54 7.35 -2.92 -10.61
CA PHE A 54 8.00 -4.09 -10.05
C PHE A 54 9.45 -4.13 -10.51
N SER A 55 10.37 -4.13 -9.57
CA SER A 55 11.81 -4.24 -9.83
C SER A 55 12.32 -5.54 -9.21
N VAL A 56 12.64 -6.52 -10.05
CA VAL A 56 13.17 -7.81 -9.60
C VAL A 56 14.69 -7.77 -9.64
N VAL A 57 15.33 -8.18 -8.55
CA VAL A 57 16.78 -8.38 -8.50
C VAL A 57 17.06 -9.85 -8.85
N PRO A 58 17.53 -10.16 -10.06
CA PRO A 58 17.86 -11.53 -10.41
C PRO A 58 19.12 -12.01 -9.66
N GLU A 59 19.24 -13.32 -9.47
CA GLU A 59 20.43 -13.95 -8.89
C GLU A 59 21.71 -13.54 -9.65
N ALA A 60 22.80 -13.35 -8.89
CA ALA A 60 24.11 -12.78 -9.24
C ALA A 60 24.41 -12.53 -10.73
N GLY A 61 24.49 -11.24 -11.11
CA GLY A 61 25.12 -10.78 -12.36
C GLY A 61 24.16 -10.37 -13.49
N GLN A 62 22.84 -10.45 -13.29
CA GLN A 62 21.84 -10.04 -14.27
C GLN A 62 21.30 -8.62 -14.00
N ARG A 63 20.82 -7.93 -15.06
CA ARG A 63 20.25 -6.59 -14.95
C ARG A 63 18.94 -6.61 -14.17
N VAL A 64 18.77 -5.65 -13.24
CA VAL A 64 17.49 -5.37 -12.59
C VAL A 64 16.43 -5.20 -13.66
N ARG A 65 15.36 -5.98 -13.58
CA ARG A 65 14.24 -5.90 -14.52
C ARG A 65 13.13 -5.13 -13.87
N GLN A 66 12.77 -4.03 -14.52
CA GLN A 66 11.68 -3.17 -14.08
C GLN A 66 10.50 -3.32 -15.04
N GLN A 67 9.34 -3.69 -14.50
CA GLN A 67 8.09 -3.79 -15.25
C GLN A 67 7.04 -2.93 -14.56
N SER A 68 6.31 -2.13 -15.33
CA SER A 68 5.19 -1.34 -14.81
C SER A 68 3.86 -1.97 -15.20
N VAL A 69 2.95 -2.07 -14.24
CA VAL A 69 1.59 -2.58 -14.41
C VAL A 69 0.62 -1.45 -14.04
N PRO A 70 -0.17 -0.93 -15.00
CA PRO A 70 -1.16 0.09 -14.69
C PRO A 70 -2.14 -0.36 -13.62
N SER A 71 -2.46 0.51 -12.67
CA SER A 71 -3.45 0.20 -11.62
C SER A 71 -4.85 -0.12 -12.19
N THR A 72 -5.16 0.44 -13.36
CA THR A 72 -6.41 0.24 -14.10
C THR A 72 -6.56 -1.16 -14.69
N VAL A 73 -5.47 -1.90 -14.87
CA VAL A 73 -5.55 -3.30 -15.34
C VAL A 73 -5.64 -4.29 -14.20
N ILE A 74 -5.51 -3.85 -12.94
CA ILE A 74 -5.64 -4.73 -11.77
C ILE A 74 -7.12 -4.80 -11.41
N SER A 75 -7.68 -6.00 -11.45
CA SER A 75 -9.10 -6.28 -11.22
C SER A 75 -9.43 -6.59 -9.77
N HIS A 76 -8.61 -7.46 -9.15
CA HIS A 76 -8.85 -8.01 -7.84
C HIS A 76 -7.53 -8.29 -7.13
N LEU A 77 -7.55 -8.13 -5.82
CA LEU A 77 -6.52 -8.59 -4.90
C LEU A 77 -7.05 -9.84 -4.19
N THR A 78 -6.49 -11.01 -4.45
CA THR A 78 -6.91 -12.28 -3.82
C THR A 78 -5.92 -12.70 -2.76
N VAL A 79 -6.36 -12.83 -1.51
CA VAL A 79 -5.57 -13.40 -0.42
C VAL A 79 -5.74 -14.92 -0.45
N GLU A 80 -4.69 -15.64 -0.86
CA GLU A 80 -4.69 -17.10 -0.90
C GLU A 80 -4.27 -17.71 0.45
N SER A 81 -3.37 -17.04 1.17
CA SER A 81 -2.85 -17.47 2.47
C SER A 81 -2.38 -16.26 3.30
N THR A 82 -1.91 -16.50 4.52
CA THR A 82 -1.32 -15.49 5.42
C THR A 82 0.02 -14.92 4.94
N SER A 83 0.52 -15.36 3.79
CA SER A 83 1.75 -14.90 3.18
C SER A 83 1.64 -14.65 1.68
N THR A 84 0.51 -14.99 1.05
CA THR A 84 0.39 -14.95 -0.42
C THR A 84 -0.78 -14.09 -0.87
N ILE A 85 -0.47 -13.07 -1.67
CA ILE A 85 -1.42 -12.12 -2.26
C ILE A 85 -1.32 -12.22 -3.78
N VAL A 86 -2.44 -12.42 -4.45
CA VAL A 86 -2.51 -12.55 -5.91
C VAL A 86 -3.23 -11.35 -6.54
N LEU A 87 -2.51 -10.62 -7.38
CA LEU A 87 -3.02 -9.56 -8.23
C LEU A 87 -3.60 -10.16 -9.50
N LYS A 88 -4.92 -10.14 -9.69
CA LYS A 88 -5.57 -10.58 -10.93
C LYS A 88 -5.69 -9.42 -11.90
N LEU A 89 -5.32 -9.64 -13.16
CA LEU A 89 -5.31 -8.63 -14.19
C LEU A 89 -6.54 -8.76 -15.10
N LEU A 90 -7.20 -7.65 -15.42
CA LEU A 90 -8.31 -7.57 -16.39
C LEU A 90 -7.87 -7.97 -17.80
N LYS A 91 -6.61 -7.68 -18.12
CA LYS A 91 -6.00 -7.95 -19.42
C LYS A 91 -4.61 -8.54 -19.18
N PRO A 92 -4.22 -9.55 -19.97
CA PRO A 92 -2.89 -10.11 -19.85
C PRO A 92 -1.82 -9.05 -20.09
N VAL A 93 -0.83 -8.97 -19.21
CA VAL A 93 0.32 -8.07 -19.34
C VAL A 93 1.52 -8.90 -19.77
N PHE A 94 2.20 -8.44 -20.83
CA PHE A 94 3.43 -9.08 -21.26
C PHE A 94 4.53 -8.86 -20.22
N TRP A 95 5.11 -9.95 -19.76
CA TRP A 95 6.17 -9.95 -18.77
C TRP A 95 7.39 -10.66 -19.30
N GLN A 96 8.53 -9.99 -19.29
CA GLN A 96 9.76 -10.55 -19.82
C GLN A 96 10.73 -10.92 -18.69
N VAL A 97 10.82 -12.21 -18.38
CA VAL A 97 11.70 -12.75 -17.31
C VAL A 97 13.14 -12.91 -17.80
N SER A 98 13.36 -13.26 -19.06
CA SER A 98 14.70 -13.39 -19.68
C SER A 98 14.76 -12.71 -21.05
N ALA A 99 15.94 -12.51 -21.63
CA ALA A 99 16.07 -11.82 -22.94
C ALA A 99 15.23 -12.51 -24.02
N ASP A 100 15.11 -13.84 -23.93
CA ASP A 100 14.45 -14.69 -24.92
C ASP A 100 13.16 -15.36 -24.41
N GLN A 101 12.75 -15.08 -23.17
CA GLN A 101 11.51 -15.61 -22.58
C GLN A 101 10.65 -14.48 -22.03
N GLY A 102 9.47 -14.33 -22.61
CA GLY A 102 8.41 -13.48 -22.10
C GLY A 102 7.06 -14.14 -22.32
N ASP A 103 6.19 -14.00 -21.33
CA ASP A 103 4.87 -14.61 -21.30
C ASP A 103 3.83 -13.54 -21.01
N TYR A 104 2.60 -13.77 -21.46
CA TYR A 104 1.45 -12.95 -21.09
C TYR A 104 0.87 -13.48 -19.79
N LEU A 105 0.88 -12.64 -18.77
CA LEU A 105 0.41 -12.98 -17.44
C LEU A 105 -0.97 -12.40 -17.20
N ASP A 106 -1.89 -13.24 -16.76
CA ASP A 106 -3.23 -12.86 -16.31
C ASP A 106 -3.28 -12.59 -14.80
N HIS A 107 -2.27 -13.03 -14.04
CA HIS A 107 -2.13 -12.74 -12.62
C HIS A 107 -0.66 -12.73 -12.16
N LEU A 108 -0.40 -12.04 -11.06
CA LEU A 108 0.88 -11.97 -10.36
C LEU A 108 0.68 -12.40 -8.92
N ALA A 109 1.54 -13.25 -8.38
CA ALA A 109 1.47 -13.67 -6.99
C ALA A 109 2.66 -13.11 -6.20
N LEU A 110 2.37 -12.49 -5.06
CA LEU A 110 3.31 -11.87 -4.15
C LEU A 110 3.38 -12.73 -2.90
N VAL A 111 4.58 -13.18 -2.56
CA VAL A 111 4.86 -13.91 -1.33
C VAL A 111 5.59 -12.96 -0.37
N THR A 112 4.97 -12.74 0.78
CA THR A 112 5.47 -11.85 1.82
C THR A 112 5.91 -12.68 3.01
N ASN A 113 6.79 -12.13 3.83
CA ASN A 113 6.99 -12.67 5.16
C ASN A 113 5.69 -12.53 5.96
N GLU A 114 5.33 -13.52 6.78
CA GLU A 114 4.15 -13.44 7.66
C GLU A 114 4.08 -12.16 8.52
N PRO A 115 5.17 -11.68 9.17
CA PRO A 115 5.09 -10.44 9.94
C PRO A 115 4.81 -9.19 9.10
N GLU A 116 5.15 -9.23 7.80
CA GLU A 116 5.02 -8.10 6.88
C GLU A 116 3.71 -8.16 6.08
N PHE A 117 3.01 -9.29 6.09
CA PHE A 117 1.80 -9.52 5.30
C PHE A 117 0.76 -8.42 5.50
N HIS A 118 0.50 -8.03 6.75
CA HIS A 118 -0.47 -6.99 7.07
C HIS A 118 -0.07 -5.63 6.51
N MET A 119 1.21 -5.28 6.59
CA MET A 119 1.74 -4.05 6.04
C MET A 119 1.63 -4.06 4.52
N VAL A 120 2.08 -5.14 3.87
CA VAL A 120 2.02 -5.31 2.41
C VAL A 120 0.57 -5.20 1.91
N LEU A 121 -0.36 -5.93 2.52
CA LEU A 121 -1.75 -5.90 2.11
C LEU A 121 -2.40 -4.53 2.33
N SER A 122 -2.09 -3.86 3.45
CA SER A 122 -2.61 -2.50 3.72
C SER A 122 -2.08 -1.49 2.72
N THR A 123 -0.78 -1.53 2.41
CA THR A 123 -0.16 -0.67 1.40
C THR A 123 -0.73 -0.93 0.01
N LEU A 124 -0.95 -2.20 -0.37
CA LEU A 124 -1.58 -2.52 -1.66
C LEU A 124 -3.01 -2.01 -1.75
N ARG A 125 -3.79 -2.07 -0.67
CA ARG A 125 -5.14 -1.49 -0.61
C ARG A 125 -5.11 0.02 -0.73
N TRP A 126 -4.15 0.66 -0.07
CA TRP A 126 -3.94 2.10 -0.18
C TRP A 126 -3.57 2.52 -1.60
N TRP A 127 -2.69 1.77 -2.26
CA TRP A 127 -2.29 2.04 -3.66
C TRP A 127 -3.38 1.75 -4.68
N LEU A 128 -4.31 0.86 -4.36
CA LEU A 128 -5.34 0.36 -5.27
C LEU A 128 -6.74 0.46 -4.63
N PRO A 129 -7.21 1.67 -4.30
CA PRO A 129 -8.47 1.85 -3.57
C PRO A 129 -9.70 1.36 -4.35
N HIS A 130 -9.61 1.30 -5.68
CA HIS A 130 -10.67 0.81 -6.57
C HIS A 130 -10.69 -0.72 -6.72
N VAL A 131 -9.69 -1.44 -6.21
CA VAL A 131 -9.55 -2.89 -6.40
C VAL A 131 -10.21 -3.66 -5.27
N VAL A 132 -11.10 -4.59 -5.63
CA VAL A 132 -11.80 -5.43 -4.64
C VAL A 132 -10.84 -6.48 -4.07
N VAL A 133 -10.80 -6.59 -2.75
CA VAL A 133 -10.04 -7.63 -2.03
C VAL A 133 -10.93 -8.85 -1.77
N GLN A 134 -10.46 -10.04 -2.11
CA GLN A 134 -11.15 -11.32 -2.00
C GLN A 134 -10.30 -12.34 -1.24
N GLY A 135 -10.94 -13.36 -0.66
CA GLY A 135 -10.25 -14.49 -0.01
C GLY A 135 -10.36 -14.47 1.52
N THR A 136 -9.57 -15.33 2.16
CA THR A 136 -9.59 -15.49 3.62
C THR A 136 -8.75 -14.39 4.25
N LEU A 137 -9.38 -13.24 4.53
CA LEU A 137 -8.73 -12.18 5.26
C LEU A 137 -8.51 -12.62 6.72
N PRO A 138 -7.31 -12.41 7.30
CA PRO A 138 -7.13 -12.56 8.73
C PRO A 138 -8.12 -11.66 9.47
N GLN A 139 -8.72 -12.14 10.56
CA GLN A 139 -9.70 -11.37 11.36
C GLN A 139 -9.18 -10.00 11.84
N GLN A 140 -7.85 -9.83 11.92
CA GLN A 140 -7.23 -8.55 12.26
C GLN A 140 -7.28 -7.51 11.13
N LEU A 141 -7.48 -7.92 9.87
CA LEU A 141 -7.60 -7.05 8.69
C LEU A 141 -9.03 -6.57 8.43
N GLU A 142 -10.04 -7.17 9.08
CA GLU A 142 -11.42 -6.64 9.04
C GLU A 142 -11.54 -5.33 9.82
N LYS A 143 -10.61 -5.08 10.75
CA LYS A 143 -10.50 -3.82 11.47
C LYS A 143 -9.46 -2.98 10.76
N ASP A 144 -9.89 -1.86 10.16
CA ASP A 144 -8.94 -0.90 9.57
C ASP A 144 -7.83 -0.59 10.59
N PRO A 145 -6.56 -0.55 10.17
CA PRO A 145 -5.44 -0.37 11.07
C PRO A 145 -5.63 0.95 11.83
N VAL A 146 -5.59 0.86 13.16
CA VAL A 146 -5.65 2.05 14.02
C VAL A 146 -4.33 2.79 13.87
N VAL A 147 -4.39 3.99 13.29
CA VAL A 147 -3.25 4.87 13.04
C VAL A 147 -2.95 5.74 14.24
N LEU A 148 -3.98 6.28 14.92
CA LEU A 148 -3.80 7.14 16.11
C LEU A 148 -4.69 6.67 17.27
N ARG A 149 -4.19 6.81 18.51
CA ARG A 149 -4.93 6.51 19.74
C ARG A 149 -4.76 7.60 20.78
N LEU A 150 -5.86 8.05 21.37
CA LEU A 150 -5.87 9.01 22.47
C LEU A 150 -7.01 8.67 23.45
N GLU A 151 -6.65 8.32 24.69
CA GLU A 151 -7.59 8.04 25.81
C GLU A 151 -8.85 7.23 25.46
N GLY A 152 -8.72 6.21 24.62
CA GLY A 152 -9.83 5.34 24.21
C GLY A 152 -10.47 5.69 22.87
N ILE A 153 -10.13 6.84 22.27
CA ILE A 153 -10.46 7.17 20.89
C ILE A 153 -9.38 6.58 19.98
N SER A 154 -9.80 5.90 18.92
CA SER A 154 -8.92 5.25 17.94
C SER A 154 -9.28 5.72 16.55
N LEU A 155 -8.35 6.39 15.86
CA LEU A 155 -8.50 6.76 14.46
C LEU A 155 -7.85 5.72 13.58
N THR A 156 -8.57 5.29 12.55
CA THR A 156 -8.11 4.37 11.51
C THR A 156 -7.51 5.13 10.33
N ALA A 157 -6.87 4.41 9.40
CA ALA A 157 -6.34 5.04 8.18
C ALA A 157 -7.41 5.79 7.38
N ARG A 158 -8.65 5.27 7.33
CA ARG A 158 -9.79 5.94 6.68
C ARG A 158 -10.21 7.21 7.41
N ASP A 159 -10.12 7.25 8.73
CA ASP A 159 -10.44 8.43 9.51
C ASP A 159 -9.44 9.56 9.24
N ILE A 160 -8.18 9.21 8.99
CA ILE A 160 -7.12 10.16 8.62
C ILE A 160 -7.29 10.65 7.18
N GLU A 161 -7.74 9.80 6.25
CA GLU A 161 -8.06 10.20 4.86
C GLU A 161 -9.10 11.34 4.81
N LEU A 162 -10.03 11.41 5.76
CA LEU A 162 -11.02 12.50 5.85
C LEU A 162 -10.40 13.88 6.12
N LEU A 163 -9.15 13.92 6.59
CA LEU A 163 -8.41 15.17 6.79
C LEU A 163 -7.84 15.72 5.48
N GLY A 164 -7.76 14.89 4.43
CA GLY A 164 -7.39 15.28 3.08
C GLY A 164 -8.62 15.64 2.24
N ASP A 165 -8.61 16.85 1.67
CA ASP A 165 -9.57 17.35 0.67
C ASP A 165 -11.01 17.61 1.13
N GLU A 166 -11.25 18.64 1.97
CA GLU A 166 -12.57 19.23 2.26
C GLU A 166 -13.71 18.23 2.59
N GLN A 167 -13.37 17.00 2.98
CA GLN A 167 -14.32 15.96 3.31
C GLN A 167 -14.97 16.25 4.66
N CYS A 168 -16.23 15.84 4.83
CA CYS A 168 -16.89 15.94 6.12
C CYS A 168 -16.21 15.01 7.12
N LEU A 169 -15.66 15.59 8.19
CA LEU A 169 -15.06 14.83 9.29
C LEU A 169 -16.12 13.98 9.98
N ASN A 170 -15.75 12.77 10.38
CA ASN A 170 -16.61 11.94 11.20
C ASN A 170 -16.43 12.25 12.69
N ASP A 171 -17.38 11.77 13.51
CA ASP A 171 -17.42 12.04 14.95
C ASP A 171 -16.14 11.59 15.68
N SER A 172 -15.53 10.48 15.23
CA SER A 172 -14.30 9.96 15.85
C SER A 172 -13.11 10.89 15.64
N VAL A 173 -12.96 11.46 14.43
CA VAL A 173 -11.93 12.46 14.12
C VAL A 173 -12.15 13.73 14.93
N LEU A 174 -13.39 14.23 14.97
CA LEU A 174 -13.73 15.43 15.74
C LEU A 174 -13.45 15.25 17.23
N ASP A 175 -13.88 14.13 17.83
CA ASP A 175 -13.65 13.82 19.24
C ASP A 175 -12.15 13.69 19.54
N PHE A 176 -11.38 13.08 18.64
CA PHE A 176 -9.93 12.96 18.79
C PHE A 176 -9.24 14.32 18.86
N PHE A 177 -9.55 15.23 17.93
CA PHE A 177 -8.92 16.56 17.89
C PHE A 177 -9.43 17.50 18.98
N LEU A 178 -10.71 17.44 19.35
CA LEU A 178 -11.25 18.19 20.48
C LEU A 178 -10.57 17.76 21.78
N LYS A 179 -10.41 16.45 21.98
CA LYS A 179 -9.73 15.92 23.16
C LYS A 179 -8.25 16.31 23.19
N LEU A 180 -7.56 16.21 22.05
CA LEU A 180 -6.18 16.68 21.92
C LEU A 180 -6.04 18.18 22.23
N ALA A 181 -6.98 19.00 21.76
CA ALA A 181 -7.01 20.43 22.04
C ALA A 181 -7.23 20.71 23.53
N VAL A 182 -8.13 19.97 24.20
CA VAL A 182 -8.30 20.06 25.66
C VAL A 182 -7.00 19.65 26.36
N ASP A 183 -6.34 18.57 25.96
CA ASP A 183 -5.12 18.11 26.64
C ASP A 183 -3.92 19.06 26.46
N LEU A 184 -3.85 19.77 25.32
CA LEU A 184 -2.79 20.75 25.01
C LEU A 184 -3.07 22.15 25.58
N VAL A 185 -4.34 22.57 25.66
CA VAL A 185 -4.72 23.95 25.99
C VAL A 185 -5.31 24.09 27.40
N ALA A 186 -5.81 23.02 28.01
CA ALA A 186 -6.37 23.08 29.36
C ALA A 186 -5.26 23.32 30.41
N PRO A 187 -5.36 24.38 31.24
CA PRO A 187 -4.50 24.57 32.39
C PRO A 187 -4.61 23.36 33.34
N GLU A 188 -3.51 22.98 34.00
CA GLU A 188 -3.42 21.78 34.87
C GLU A 188 -4.46 21.68 36.00
N HIS A 189 -5.23 22.74 36.23
CA HIS A 189 -6.26 22.83 37.28
C HIS A 189 -7.64 22.31 36.82
N LEU A 190 -7.77 21.91 35.55
CA LEU A 190 -8.97 21.30 34.96
C LEU A 190 -8.71 19.89 34.40
N LYS A 191 -7.51 19.34 34.61
CA LYS A 191 -7.17 17.94 34.31
C LYS A 191 -7.50 17.04 35.49
#